data_AF-A0A7C7MU29-F1
#
_entry.id   AF-A0A7C7MU29-F1
#
_cell.length_a   1.000
_cell.length_b   1.000
_cell.length_c   1.000
_cell.angle_alpha   90.00
_cell.angle_beta   90.00
_cell.angle_gamma   90.00
#
_symmetry.space_group_name_H-M   'P 1'
#
loop_
_entity.id
_entity.type
_entity.pdbx_description
1 polymer ?
#
loop_
_entity_poly.entity_id
_entity_poly.type
_entity_poly.pdbx_seq_one_letter_code
_entity_poly.pdbx_strand_id
1 'polypeptide(L)'
;CGMYFVNQRWLGGTMTNFLTIRKSIDRLLQLEKMEEEGEFEHLPKKEALDKRKDIAKLNKFFGGIKNMRELPHALFIIDTQKERIALAEARTLGIKTFALVDTNCDPDGIDFPFPGNDDAIRSIKLFATRIADIALEGQEIFQASRKKAEKPEEEKSESSVKSSDEGDQGEKVNAEADQNSENKEKKVPV
;
A
#
# COMPACT_ATOMS: atom_id res chain seq x y z
N CYS A 1 -4.07 2.58 -12.46
CA CYS A 1 -3.50 1.99 -11.24
C CYS A 1 -4.52 1.40 -10.26
N GLY A 2 -5.83 1.72 -10.32
CA GLY A 2 -6.82 1.12 -9.41
C GLY A 2 -6.69 1.55 -7.94
N MET A 3 -5.86 2.55 -7.66
CA MET A 3 -5.63 3.12 -6.34
C MET A 3 -6.68 4.18 -5.99
N TYR A 4 -6.82 4.47 -4.70
CA TYR A 4 -7.73 5.49 -4.18
C TYR A 4 -7.23 6.90 -4.49
N PHE A 5 -8.15 7.85 -4.62
CA PHE A 5 -7.81 9.24 -4.90
C PHE A 5 -8.78 10.22 -4.22
N VAL A 6 -8.32 11.46 -4.06
CA VAL A 6 -9.14 12.59 -3.64
C VAL A 6 -8.85 13.73 -4.60
N ASN A 7 -9.88 14.22 -5.31
CA ASN A 7 -9.74 15.30 -6.30
C ASN A 7 -10.54 16.56 -5.93
N GLN A 8 -11.27 16.51 -4.82
CA GLN A 8 -11.90 17.66 -4.20
C GLN A 8 -11.10 18.03 -2.95
N ARG A 9 -11.57 19.06 -2.25
CA ARG A 9 -10.96 19.49 -0.98
C ARG A 9 -10.82 18.31 0.00
N TRP A 10 -9.61 18.14 0.54
CA TRP A 10 -9.35 17.24 1.64
C TRP A 10 -10.12 17.66 2.90
N LEU A 11 -10.93 16.75 3.45
CA LEU A 11 -11.65 17.00 4.69
C LEU A 11 -10.74 16.65 5.87
N GLY A 12 -10.64 17.56 6.84
CA GLY A 12 -9.89 17.26 8.07
C GLY A 12 -10.48 16.05 8.79
N GLY A 13 -9.61 15.13 9.22
CA GLY A 13 -9.99 13.86 9.83
C GLY A 13 -10.18 12.72 8.83
N THR A 14 -9.82 12.90 7.55
CA THR A 14 -9.97 11.85 6.52
C THR A 14 -9.20 10.58 6.90
N MET A 15 -7.98 10.72 7.41
CA MET A 15 -7.16 9.60 7.88
C MET A 15 -7.14 9.51 9.41
N THR A 16 -7.02 10.63 10.13
CA THR A 16 -6.91 10.61 11.61
C THR A 16 -8.21 10.24 12.32
N ASN A 17 -9.37 10.51 11.71
CA ASN A 17 -10.69 10.12 12.20
C ASN A 17 -11.41 9.21 11.19
N PHE A 18 -10.68 8.22 10.67
CA PHE A 18 -11.17 7.35 9.61
C PHE A 18 -12.46 6.59 9.98
N LEU A 19 -12.67 6.26 11.26
CA LEU A 19 -13.90 5.61 11.74
C LEU A 19 -15.15 6.45 11.47
N THR A 20 -15.07 7.78 11.64
CA THR A 20 -16.22 8.68 11.40
C THR A 20 -16.45 8.89 9.92
N ILE A 21 -15.37 8.99 9.14
CA ILE A 21 -15.44 9.10 7.69
C ILE A 21 -16.03 7.83 7.08
N ARG A 22 -15.66 6.66 7.59
CA ARG A 22 -16.25 5.38 7.21
C ARG A 22 -17.76 5.35 7.42
N LYS A 23 -18.26 5.81 8.57
CA LYS A 23 -19.73 5.92 8.80
C LYS A 23 -20.42 6.80 7.75
N SER A 24 -19.75 7.84 7.27
CA SER A 24 -20.27 8.72 6.23
C SER A 24 -20.24 8.04 4.84
N ILE A 25 -19.23 7.23 4.56
CA ILE A 25 -19.15 6.37 3.36
C ILE A 25 -20.22 5.27 3.42
N ASP A 26 -20.42 4.63 4.57
CA ASP A 26 -21.46 3.62 4.76
C ASP A 26 -22.85 4.21 4.52
N ARG A 27 -23.10 5.44 5.00
CA ARG A 27 -24.33 6.18 4.70
C ARG A 27 -24.47 6.45 3.20
N LEU A 28 -23.40 6.82 2.50
CA LEU A 28 -23.43 6.99 1.04
C LEU A 28 -23.83 5.68 0.35
N LEU A 29 -23.19 4.55 0.69
CA LEU A 29 -23.49 3.24 0.12
C LEU A 29 -24.94 2.81 0.38
N GLN A 30 -25.47 3.10 1.58
CA GLN A 30 -26.88 2.86 1.89
C GLN A 30 -27.81 3.69 1.01
N LEU A 31 -27.52 4.98 0.81
CA LEU A 31 -28.32 5.85 -0.03
C LEU A 31 -28.27 5.45 -1.51
N GLU A 32 -27.10 5.05 -2.02
CA GLU A 32 -26.96 4.51 -3.38
C GLU A 32 -27.79 3.24 -3.55
N LYS A 33 -27.73 2.32 -2.57
CA LYS A 33 -28.53 1.09 -2.59
C LYS A 33 -30.04 1.36 -2.58
N MET A 34 -30.51 2.28 -1.74
CA MET A 34 -31.94 2.67 -1.70
C MET A 34 -32.40 3.29 -3.04
N GLU A 35 -31.52 4.04 -3.72
CA GLU A 35 -31.81 4.59 -5.04
C GLU A 35 -31.88 3.49 -6.12
N GLU A 36 -30.96 2.52 -6.08
CA GLU A 36 -30.96 1.36 -6.99
C GLU A 36 -32.18 0.45 -6.79
N GLU A 37 -32.64 0.28 -5.55
CA GLU A 37 -33.83 -0.50 -5.20
C GLU A 37 -35.16 0.24 -5.50
N GLY A 38 -35.09 1.50 -5.95
CA GLY A 38 -36.27 2.28 -6.35
C GLY A 38 -37.05 2.88 -5.16
N GLU A 39 -36.53 2.83 -3.94
CA GLU A 39 -37.24 3.34 -2.75
C GLU A 39 -37.57 4.83 -2.85
N PHE A 40 -36.80 5.59 -3.64
CA PHE A 40 -36.99 7.04 -3.81
C PHE A 40 -38.28 7.38 -4.56
N GLU A 41 -38.86 6.44 -5.29
CA GLU A 41 -40.14 6.61 -5.98
C GLU A 41 -41.34 6.61 -5.03
N HIS A 42 -41.18 5.98 -3.86
CA HIS A 42 -42.19 5.94 -2.80
C HIS A 42 -42.14 7.15 -1.87
N LEU A 43 -41.12 8.00 -2.02
CA LEU A 43 -40.93 9.20 -1.19
C LEU A 43 -41.55 10.44 -1.85
N PRO A 44 -41.93 11.45 -1.04
CA PRO A 44 -42.29 12.76 -1.58
C PRO A 44 -41.17 13.34 -2.45
N LYS A 45 -41.53 13.97 -3.59
CA LYS A 45 -40.56 14.52 -4.56
C LYS A 45 -39.49 15.41 -3.93
N LYS A 46 -39.84 16.16 -2.89
CA LYS A 46 -38.91 17.03 -2.15
C LYS A 46 -37.86 16.21 -1.39
N GLU A 47 -38.27 15.18 -0.65
CA GLU A 47 -37.38 14.32 0.11
C GLU A 47 -36.48 13.47 -0.79
N ALA A 48 -37.04 12.95 -1.89
CA ALA A 48 -36.26 12.24 -2.90
C ALA A 48 -35.19 13.16 -3.52
N LEU A 49 -35.51 14.42 -3.79
CA LEU A 49 -34.55 15.40 -4.31
C LEU A 49 -33.44 15.71 -3.30
N ASP A 50 -33.78 15.85 -2.02
CA ASP A 50 -32.80 16.14 -0.97
C ASP A 50 -31.85 14.96 -0.75
N LYS A 51 -32.36 13.71 -0.77
CA LYS A 51 -31.52 12.51 -0.73
C LYS A 51 -30.58 12.39 -1.93
N ARG A 52 -31.04 12.71 -3.15
CA ARG A 52 -30.19 12.75 -4.34
C ARG A 52 -29.10 13.81 -4.26
N LYS A 53 -29.39 14.99 -3.69
CA LYS A 53 -28.38 16.02 -3.43
C LYS A 53 -27.35 15.54 -2.40
N ASP A 54 -27.78 14.84 -1.36
CA ASP A 54 -26.89 14.24 -0.37
C ASP A 54 -25.95 13.21 -1.02
N ILE A 55 -26.48 12.31 -1.86
CA ILE A 55 -25.67 11.36 -2.64
C ILE A 55 -24.64 12.10 -3.49
N ALA A 56 -25.06 13.08 -4.28
CA ALA A 56 -24.15 13.83 -5.15
C ALA A 56 -23.04 14.55 -4.37
N LYS A 57 -23.40 15.12 -3.21
CA LYS A 57 -22.44 15.79 -2.32
C LYS A 57 -21.45 14.80 -1.72
N LEU A 58 -21.92 13.67 -1.20
CA LEU A 58 -21.06 12.65 -0.60
C LEU A 58 -20.16 11.99 -1.66
N ASN A 59 -20.68 11.67 -2.84
CA ASN A 59 -19.89 11.12 -3.95
C ASN A 59 -18.80 12.09 -4.43
N LYS A 60 -19.09 13.39 -4.44
CA LYS A 60 -18.11 14.41 -4.80
C LYS A 60 -16.87 14.36 -3.91
N PHE A 61 -17.02 14.18 -2.59
CA PHE A 61 -15.86 14.14 -1.68
C PHE A 61 -15.29 12.74 -1.49
N PHE A 62 -16.14 11.71 -1.38
CA PHE A 62 -15.75 10.37 -0.96
C PHE A 62 -15.67 9.35 -2.09
N GLY A 63 -16.07 9.69 -3.32
CA GLY A 63 -16.14 8.73 -4.43
C GLY A 63 -14.83 7.99 -4.69
N GLY A 64 -13.69 8.67 -4.59
CA GLY A 64 -12.37 8.06 -4.79
C GLY A 64 -11.81 7.27 -3.61
N ILE A 65 -12.42 7.37 -2.42
CA ILE A 65 -12.05 6.61 -1.21
C ILE A 65 -13.14 5.65 -0.74
N LYS A 66 -14.26 5.54 -1.46
CA LYS A 66 -15.43 4.75 -1.01
C LYS A 66 -15.12 3.28 -0.78
N ASN A 67 -14.19 2.73 -1.55
CA ASN A 67 -13.79 1.33 -1.51
C ASN A 67 -12.58 1.09 -0.58
N MET A 68 -12.14 2.10 0.16
CA MET A 68 -10.96 2.03 1.02
C MET A 68 -11.34 1.42 2.38
N ARG A 69 -10.77 0.26 2.70
CA ARG A 69 -11.05 -0.48 3.95
C ARG A 69 -10.03 -0.21 5.05
N GLU A 70 -8.81 0.11 4.67
CA GLU A 70 -7.66 0.31 5.55
C GLU A 70 -6.98 1.63 5.20
N LEU A 71 -6.20 2.16 6.14
CA LEU A 71 -5.41 3.36 5.92
C LEU A 71 -4.32 3.10 4.87
N PRO A 72 -3.96 4.10 4.05
CA PRO A 72 -2.93 3.92 3.05
C PRO A 72 -1.55 3.92 3.74
N HIS A 73 -0.63 3.12 3.22
CA HIS A 73 0.77 3.11 3.70
C HIS A 73 1.64 4.18 3.05
N ALA A 74 1.21 4.69 1.90
CA ALA A 74 1.86 5.75 1.16
C ALA A 74 0.83 6.73 0.59
N LEU A 75 1.19 8.01 0.55
CA LEU A 75 0.36 9.08 0.01
C LEU A 75 1.17 9.87 -1.04
N PHE A 76 0.55 10.10 -2.19
CA PHE A 76 1.09 11.01 -3.21
C PHE A 76 0.30 12.32 -3.18
N ILE A 77 0.98 13.44 -2.93
CA ILE A 77 0.39 14.78 -2.78
C ILE A 77 0.89 15.69 -3.89
N ILE A 78 -0.01 16.50 -4.45
CA ILE A 78 0.33 17.59 -5.36
C ILE A 78 0.04 18.88 -4.59
N ASP A 79 0.99 19.81 -4.58
CA ASP A 79 0.89 21.09 -3.87
C ASP A 79 0.68 20.90 -2.35
N THR A 80 1.78 20.80 -1.61
CA THR A 80 1.75 20.62 -0.15
C THR A 80 1.29 21.86 0.60
N GLN A 81 1.35 23.04 -0.01
CA GLN A 81 0.88 24.27 0.60
C GLN A 81 -0.66 24.28 0.67
N LYS A 82 -1.34 23.91 -0.43
CA LYS A 82 -2.80 23.77 -0.46
C LYS A 82 -3.26 22.58 0.38
N GLU A 83 -2.55 21.44 0.29
CA GLU A 83 -2.91 20.18 0.96
C GLU A 83 -2.21 19.94 2.31
N ARG A 84 -1.93 21.01 3.06
CA ARG A 84 -1.26 20.94 4.37
C ARG A 84 -1.93 20.01 5.39
N ILE A 85 -3.26 19.86 5.31
CA ILE A 85 -4.03 19.01 6.23
C ILE A 85 -3.73 17.53 5.95
N ALA A 86 -3.70 17.14 4.67
CA ALA A 86 -3.35 15.78 4.27
C ALA A 86 -1.92 15.43 4.71
N LEU A 87 -0.97 16.36 4.52
CA LEU A 87 0.42 16.20 4.96
C LEU A 87 0.52 16.06 6.49
N ALA A 88 -0.17 16.91 7.26
CA ALA A 88 -0.17 16.86 8.71
C ALA A 88 -0.77 15.55 9.26
N GLU A 89 -1.86 15.07 8.67
CA GLU A 89 -2.47 13.80 9.03
C GLU A 89 -1.55 12.61 8.69
N ALA A 90 -0.94 12.61 7.49
CA ALA A 90 0.00 11.58 7.07
C ALA A 90 1.19 11.48 8.04
N ARG A 91 1.77 12.63 8.40
CA ARG A 91 2.88 12.72 9.36
C ARG A 91 2.49 12.20 10.74
N THR A 92 1.29 12.53 11.21
CA THR A 92 0.80 12.07 12.52
C THR A 92 0.65 10.54 12.56
N LEU A 93 0.23 9.94 11.44
CA LEU A 93 0.01 8.49 11.33
C LEU A 93 1.25 7.71 10.88
N GLY A 94 2.37 8.40 10.56
CA GLY A 94 3.58 7.76 10.05
C GLY A 94 3.45 7.21 8.62
N ILE A 95 2.50 7.72 7.84
CA ILE A 95 2.28 7.34 6.44
C ILE A 95 3.37 7.98 5.59
N LYS A 96 3.97 7.21 4.67
CA LYS A 96 5.03 7.73 3.81
C LYS A 96 4.49 8.69 2.77
N THR A 97 5.12 9.86 2.67
CA THR A 97 4.66 10.97 1.82
C THR A 97 5.58 11.20 0.64
N PHE A 98 4.99 11.17 -0.55
CA PHE A 98 5.62 11.54 -1.81
C PHE A 98 4.91 12.79 -2.30
N ALA A 99 5.63 13.88 -2.58
CA ALA A 99 4.94 15.10 -2.98
C ALA A 99 5.66 15.88 -4.06
N LEU A 100 4.89 16.49 -4.96
CA LEU A 100 5.39 17.47 -5.93
C LEU A 100 5.50 18.83 -5.23
N VAL A 101 6.71 19.39 -5.24
CA VAL A 101 7.08 20.62 -4.53
C VAL A 101 7.55 21.67 -5.53
N ASP A 102 6.91 22.83 -5.54
CA ASP A 102 7.33 24.03 -6.26
C ASP A 102 8.03 25.03 -5.31
N THR A 103 8.48 26.16 -5.85
CA THR A 103 9.25 27.23 -5.19
C THR A 103 8.60 27.84 -3.95
N ASN A 104 7.28 27.71 -3.78
CA ASN A 104 6.51 28.25 -2.66
C ASN A 104 6.23 27.22 -1.55
N CYS A 105 6.69 25.98 -1.71
CA CYS A 105 6.44 24.89 -0.78
C CYS A 105 7.70 24.56 0.03
N ASP A 106 7.53 24.41 1.34
CA ASP A 106 8.60 23.94 2.22
C ASP A 106 8.69 22.40 2.10
N PRO A 107 9.85 21.84 1.69
CA PRO A 107 10.03 20.39 1.61
C PRO A 107 10.10 19.73 3.00
N ASP A 108 10.24 20.51 4.08
CA ASP A 108 10.35 19.97 5.43
C ASP A 108 9.08 19.22 5.86
N GLY A 109 9.26 17.96 6.25
CA GLY A 109 8.18 17.08 6.67
C GLY A 109 7.58 16.21 5.56
N ILE A 110 8.12 16.27 4.34
CA ILE A 110 7.83 15.34 3.24
C ILE A 110 8.94 14.27 3.23
N ASP A 111 8.59 12.99 3.18
CA ASP A 111 9.60 11.92 3.15
C ASP A 111 10.36 11.91 1.82
N PHE A 112 9.64 12.09 0.71
CA PHE A 112 10.20 12.05 -0.64
C PHE A 112 9.66 13.21 -1.50
N PRO A 113 10.30 14.40 -1.43
CA PRO A 113 9.93 15.55 -2.25
C PRO A 113 10.44 15.41 -3.69
N PHE A 114 9.57 15.64 -4.66
CA PHE A 114 9.89 15.76 -6.07
C PHE A 114 9.88 17.24 -6.47
N PRO A 115 11.02 17.82 -6.88
CA PRO A 115 11.03 19.18 -7.37
C PRO A 115 10.33 19.26 -8.73
N GLY A 116 9.36 20.16 -8.86
CA GLY A 116 8.67 20.40 -10.12
C GLY A 116 7.57 21.42 -10.02
N ASN A 117 7.00 21.80 -11.16
CA ASN A 117 5.93 22.78 -11.23
C ASN A 117 4.59 22.11 -10.90
N ASP A 118 3.91 22.56 -9.84
CA ASP A 118 2.63 22.01 -9.38
C ASP A 118 1.40 22.75 -9.95
N ASP A 119 1.58 23.94 -10.54
CA ASP A 119 0.53 24.69 -11.23
C ASP A 119 0.29 24.21 -12.68
N ALA A 120 1.30 23.60 -13.31
CA ALA A 120 1.24 23.20 -14.70
C ALA A 120 0.59 21.83 -14.89
N ILE A 121 -0.57 21.79 -15.57
CA ILE A 121 -1.29 20.54 -15.87
C ILE A 121 -0.43 19.47 -16.57
N ARG A 122 0.52 19.89 -17.42
CA ARG A 122 1.43 18.98 -18.11
C ARG A 122 2.43 18.32 -17.14
N SER A 123 2.93 19.10 -16.18
CA SER A 123 3.83 18.63 -15.13
C SER A 123 3.10 17.65 -14.20
N ILE A 124 1.94 18.06 -13.67
CA ILE A 124 1.07 17.19 -12.86
C ILE A 124 0.78 15.88 -13.57
N LYS A 125 0.37 15.93 -14.84
CA LYS A 125 0.05 14.74 -15.63
C LYS A 125 1.26 13.83 -15.80
N LEU A 126 2.46 14.39 -16.02
CA LEU A 126 3.69 13.62 -16.14
C LEU A 126 3.98 12.84 -14.85
N PHE A 127 3.99 13.52 -13.70
CA PHE A 127 4.25 12.88 -12.41
C PHE A 127 3.17 11.87 -12.04
N ALA A 128 1.90 12.25 -12.15
CA ALA A 128 0.79 11.37 -11.81
C ALA A 128 0.75 10.10 -12.68
N THR A 129 1.04 10.23 -13.98
CA THR A 129 1.14 9.06 -14.89
C THR A 129 2.30 8.17 -14.46
N ARG A 130 3.48 8.74 -14.22
CA ARG A 130 4.66 7.94 -13.83
C ARG A 130 4.46 7.22 -12.49
N ILE A 131 3.85 7.87 -11.51
CA ILE A 131 3.49 7.25 -10.22
C ILE A 131 2.45 6.16 -10.42
N ALA A 132 1.48 6.35 -11.31
CA ALA A 132 0.48 5.33 -11.62
C ALA A 132 1.10 4.10 -12.28
N ASP A 133 2.09 4.28 -13.17
CA ASP A 133 2.83 3.18 -13.80
C ASP A 133 3.65 2.40 -12.75
N ILE A 134 4.39 3.10 -11.88
CA ILE A 134 5.16 2.49 -10.79
C ILE A 134 4.24 1.70 -9.84
N ALA A 135 3.05 2.23 -9.53
CA ALA A 135 2.09 1.53 -8.68
C ALA A 135 1.56 0.23 -9.33
N LEU A 136 1.37 0.21 -10.64
CA LEU A 136 0.97 -0.98 -11.39
C LEU A 136 2.09 -2.02 -11.42
N GLU A 137 3.31 -1.62 -11.78
CA GLU A 137 4.49 -2.48 -11.77
C GLU A 137 4.73 -3.07 -10.36
N GLY A 138 4.64 -2.24 -9.32
CA GLY A 138 4.77 -2.68 -7.93
C GLY A 138 3.68 -3.68 -7.52
N GLN A 139 2.45 -3.50 -8.00
CA GLN A 139 1.35 -4.43 -7.75
C GLN A 139 1.58 -5.79 -8.43
N GLU A 140 2.11 -5.81 -9.65
CA GLU A 140 2.46 -7.05 -10.36
C GLU A 140 3.57 -7.81 -9.64
N ILE A 141 4.63 -7.10 -9.22
CA ILE A 141 5.74 -7.68 -8.46
C ILE A 141 5.25 -8.27 -7.13
N PHE A 142 4.39 -7.53 -6.40
CA PHE A 142 3.82 -7.99 -5.14
C PHE A 142 2.94 -9.23 -5.31
N GLN A 143 2.13 -9.29 -6.38
CA GLN A 143 1.33 -10.49 -6.67
C GLN A 143 2.21 -11.68 -7.05
N ALA A 144 3.28 -11.46 -7.84
CA ALA A 144 4.20 -12.51 -8.23
C ALA A 144 4.99 -13.07 -7.03
N SER A 145 5.44 -12.20 -6.12
CA SER A 145 6.13 -12.63 -4.89
C SER A 145 5.21 -13.40 -3.96
N ARG A 146 3.96 -12.96 -3.80
CA ARG A 146 2.95 -13.69 -3.01
C ARG A 146 2.66 -15.08 -3.58
N LYS A 147 2.49 -15.20 -4.90
CA LYS A 147 2.30 -16.51 -5.57
C LYS A 147 3.49 -17.45 -5.44
N LYS A 148 4.72 -16.93 -5.36
CA LYS A 148 5.92 -17.74 -5.09
C LYS A 148 6.02 -18.17 -3.63
N ALA A 149 5.63 -17.30 -2.69
CA ALA A 149 5.62 -17.60 -1.27
C ALA A 149 4.53 -18.62 -0.86
N GLU A 150 3.46 -18.75 -1.65
CA GLU A 150 2.41 -19.76 -1.46
C GLU A 150 2.76 -21.13 -2.10
N LYS A 151 3.89 -21.25 -2.82
CA LYS A 151 4.36 -22.50 -3.45
C LYS A 151 5.62 -23.20 -2.85
N PRO A 152 6.05 -23.08 -1.57
CA PRO A 152 7.38 -23.57 -1.17
C PRO A 152 7.47 -25.05 -0.74
N GLU A 153 6.46 -25.90 -0.96
CA GLU A 153 6.48 -27.29 -0.42
C GLU A 153 6.55 -28.47 -1.41
N GLU A 154 6.56 -28.28 -2.73
CA GLU A 154 6.58 -29.44 -3.67
C GLU A 154 7.90 -29.71 -4.41
N GLU A 155 8.95 -28.88 -4.31
CA GLU A 155 10.18 -29.07 -5.10
C GLU A 155 11.44 -29.46 -4.29
N LYS A 156 11.30 -30.22 -3.20
CA LYS A 156 12.47 -30.72 -2.41
C LYS A 156 12.61 -32.24 -2.27
N SER A 157 11.88 -33.06 -3.01
CA SER A 157 11.91 -34.53 -2.83
C SER A 157 12.43 -35.39 -3.98
N GLU A 158 12.92 -34.85 -5.10
CA GLU A 158 13.27 -35.69 -6.29
C GLU A 158 14.74 -35.67 -6.76
N SER A 159 15.74 -35.26 -5.97
CA SER A 159 17.15 -35.31 -6.40
C SER A 159 18.06 -36.31 -5.67
N SER A 160 17.51 -37.23 -4.86
CA SER A 160 18.34 -38.13 -4.02
C SER A 160 18.20 -39.63 -4.31
N VAL A 161 17.97 -40.07 -5.56
CA VAL A 161 18.18 -41.49 -5.93
C VAL A 161 18.59 -41.64 -7.40
N LYS A 162 19.90 -41.65 -7.70
CA LYS A 162 20.57 -42.55 -8.67
C LYS A 162 22.04 -42.19 -8.88
N SER A 163 22.92 -42.86 -8.14
CA SER A 163 24.23 -43.26 -8.64
C SER A 163 24.78 -44.39 -7.76
N SER A 164 24.41 -45.63 -8.11
CA SER A 164 25.06 -46.87 -7.68
C SER A 164 25.21 -47.76 -8.91
N ASP A 165 26.31 -48.52 -8.92
CA ASP A 165 26.94 -49.38 -9.95
C ASP A 165 27.89 -48.68 -10.94
N GLU A 166 29.14 -49.11 -11.14
CA GLU A 166 29.97 -50.21 -10.58
C GLU A 166 31.41 -50.05 -11.14
N GLY A 167 32.47 -50.52 -10.44
CA GLY A 167 33.77 -50.80 -11.07
C GLY A 167 35.07 -50.48 -10.32
N ASP A 168 35.35 -51.30 -9.30
CA ASP A 168 36.65 -51.77 -8.76
C ASP A 168 37.97 -51.43 -9.49
N GLN A 169 38.94 -50.86 -8.75
CA GLN A 169 40.28 -51.46 -8.51
C GLN A 169 41.00 -50.72 -7.37
N GLY A 170 41.42 -51.49 -6.35
CA GLY A 170 42.02 -51.00 -5.11
C GLY A 170 43.51 -50.65 -5.19
N GLU A 171 44.03 -50.03 -4.13
CA GLU A 171 45.07 -50.62 -3.27
C GLU A 171 45.28 -49.74 -2.01
N LYS A 172 45.63 -50.43 -0.91
CA LYS A 172 45.69 -50.03 0.49
C LYS A 172 46.74 -48.95 0.80
N VAL A 173 46.52 -48.14 1.84
CA VAL A 173 47.29 -48.22 3.11
C VAL A 173 46.64 -47.40 4.24
N ASN A 174 46.57 -48.04 5.41
CA ASN A 174 46.07 -47.58 6.72
C ASN A 174 46.92 -46.47 7.35
N ALA A 175 46.29 -45.63 8.19
CA ALA A 175 46.67 -45.38 9.60
C ALA A 175 45.67 -44.36 10.20
N GLU A 176 44.69 -44.84 10.97
CA GLU A 176 44.64 -44.67 12.45
C GLU A 176 44.00 -43.35 12.90
N ALA A 177 42.76 -43.48 13.38
CA ALA A 177 42.18 -42.62 14.40
C ALA A 177 42.80 -42.99 15.75
N ASP A 178 43.10 -42.01 16.61
CA ASP A 178 42.45 -41.93 17.92
C ASP A 178 42.96 -40.76 18.80
N GLN A 179 41.97 -40.10 19.40
CA GLN A 179 41.91 -39.71 20.81
C GLN A 179 42.75 -38.53 21.38
N ASN A 180 41.97 -37.52 21.77
CA ASN A 180 41.77 -37.08 23.17
C ASN A 180 42.88 -36.30 23.90
N SER A 181 42.56 -35.05 24.27
CA SER A 181 42.83 -34.44 25.59
C SER A 181 42.30 -33.00 25.56
N GLU A 182 41.17 -32.71 26.19
CA GLU A 182 41.04 -32.19 27.56
C GLU A 182 41.55 -30.76 27.79
N ASN A 183 40.66 -29.95 28.40
CA ASN A 183 40.93 -28.82 29.31
C ASN A 183 41.60 -27.56 28.73
N LYS A 184 41.29 -26.33 29.14
CA LYS A 184 40.48 -25.76 30.21
C LYS A 184 40.44 -24.23 29.97
N GLU A 185 39.40 -23.58 30.49
CA GLU A 185 39.40 -22.22 31.05
C GLU A 185 39.84 -21.06 30.13
N LYS A 186 39.03 -20.02 29.90
CA LYS A 186 38.68 -19.02 30.92
C LYS A 186 37.43 -18.21 30.51
N LYS A 187 36.38 -18.31 31.34
CA LYS A 187 35.58 -17.16 31.83
C LYS A 187 36.57 -16.16 32.48
N VAL A 188 36.36 -14.85 32.54
CA VAL A 188 35.26 -14.11 33.18
C VAL A 188 35.34 -12.61 32.75
N PRO A 189 34.47 -11.68 33.20
CA PRO A 189 33.93 -10.58 32.39
C PRO A 189 34.42 -9.20 32.92
N VAL A 190 33.90 -8.10 32.37
CA VAL A 190 33.21 -6.97 33.04
C VAL A 190 32.52 -6.18 31.93
#